data_AF-A0A1H9N6F4-F1
#
_entry.id   AF-A0A1H9N6F4-F1
#
_cell.length_a   1.000
_cell.length_b   1.000
_cell.length_c   1.000
_cell.angle_alpha   90.00
_cell.angle_beta   90.00
_cell.angle_gamma   90.00
#
_symmetry.space_group_name_H-M   'P 1'
#
loop_
_entity.id
_entity.type
_entity.pdbx_description
1 polymer ?
#
loop_
_entity_poly.entity_id
_entity_poly.type
_entity_poly.pdbx_seq_one_letter_code
_entity_poly.pdbx_strand_id
1 'polypeptide(L)'
;MKLAARLSIALVAAVIVGGAFMAYDKSRGAEWEVSPQQIAEAKSRGQIGYETRPGTVAVVAIRKETADALPLKWAVVGVAAGAFVLSATRRRKPKIA
;
A
#
# COMPACT_ATOMS: atom_id res chain seq x y z
N MET A 1 -8.64 -17.60 -24.64
CA MET A 1 -9.25 -16.33 -24.21
C MET A 1 -8.83 -15.24 -25.18
N LYS A 2 -9.76 -14.37 -25.61
CA LYS A 2 -9.45 -13.26 -26.52
C LYS A 2 -8.48 -12.28 -25.87
N LEU A 3 -7.65 -11.58 -26.66
CA LEU A 3 -6.66 -10.63 -26.14
C LEU A 3 -7.31 -9.52 -25.30
N ALA A 4 -8.43 -8.95 -25.78
CA ALA A 4 -9.20 -7.94 -25.06
C ALA A 4 -9.61 -8.42 -23.65
N ALA A 5 -10.21 -9.62 -23.55
CA ALA A 5 -10.61 -10.19 -22.26
C ALA A 5 -9.42 -10.40 -21.31
N ARG A 6 -8.24 -10.78 -21.83
CA ARG A 6 -7.01 -10.93 -21.02
C ARG A 6 -6.53 -9.59 -20.48
N LEU A 7 -6.52 -8.55 -21.31
CA LEU A 7 -6.12 -7.21 -20.90
C LEU A 7 -7.10 -6.66 -19.86
N SER A 8 -8.41 -6.85 -20.05
CA SER A 8 -9.42 -6.44 -19.08
C SER A 8 -9.23 -7.10 -17.71
N ILE A 9 -9.06 -8.42 -17.67
CA ILE A 9 -8.88 -9.15 -16.41
C ILE A 9 -7.56 -8.75 -15.73
N ALA A 10 -6.49 -8.55 -16.49
CA ALA A 10 -5.22 -8.08 -15.93
C ALA A 10 -5.30 -6.67 -15.37
N LEU A 11 -6.01 -5.75 -16.06
CA LEU A 11 -6.22 -4.39 -15.58
C LEU A 11 -7.04 -4.39 -14.29
N VAL A 12 -8.13 -5.15 -14.25
CA VAL A 12 -8.97 -5.30 -13.05
C VAL A 12 -8.14 -5.87 -11.88
N ALA A 13 -7.36 -6.90 -12.12
CA ALA A 13 -6.48 -7.48 -11.10
C ALA A 13 -5.45 -6.45 -10.57
N ALA A 14 -4.83 -5.67 -11.46
CA ALA A 14 -3.87 -4.64 -11.07
C ALA A 14 -4.50 -3.58 -10.15
N VAL A 15 -5.70 -3.10 -10.50
CA VAL A 15 -6.43 -2.10 -9.69
C VAL A 15 -6.85 -2.68 -8.35
N ILE A 16 -7.40 -3.90 -8.33
CA ILE A 16 -7.84 -4.54 -7.08
C ILE A 16 -6.66 -4.76 -6.14
N VAL A 17 -5.55 -5.31 -6.64
CA VAL A 17 -4.39 -5.64 -5.81
C VAL A 17 -3.69 -4.37 -5.31
N GLY A 18 -3.48 -3.38 -6.18
CA GLY A 18 -2.90 -2.09 -5.78
C GLY A 18 -3.78 -1.36 -4.75
N GLY A 19 -5.10 -1.32 -4.98
CA GLY A 19 -6.06 -0.71 -4.07
C GLY A 19 -6.15 -1.45 -2.72
N ALA A 20 -6.11 -2.78 -2.72
CA ALA A 20 -6.10 -3.57 -1.49
C ALA A 20 -4.85 -3.31 -0.65
N PHE A 21 -3.68 -3.21 -1.27
CA PHE A 21 -2.44 -2.85 -0.57
C PHE A 21 -2.46 -1.44 0.00
N MET A 22 -3.02 -0.50 -0.75
CA MET A 22 -3.24 0.86 -0.28
C MET A 22 -4.16 0.89 0.96
N ALA A 23 -5.29 0.20 0.90
CA ALA A 23 -6.22 0.12 2.03
C ALA A 23 -5.57 -0.53 3.26
N TYR A 24 -4.80 -1.60 3.05
CA TYR A 24 -4.07 -2.28 4.11
C TYR A 24 -3.01 -1.37 4.76
N ASP A 25 -2.17 -0.71 3.97
CA ASP A 25 -1.13 0.20 4.48
C ASP A 25 -1.75 1.39 5.23
N LYS A 26 -2.85 1.96 4.71
CA LYS A 26 -3.58 3.03 5.40
C LYS A 26 -4.18 2.56 6.73
N SER A 27 -4.75 1.36 6.77
CA SER A 27 -5.32 0.80 8.01
C SER A 27 -4.27 0.59 9.12
N ARG A 28 -3.01 0.39 8.75
CA ARG A 28 -1.88 0.24 9.69
C ARG A 28 -1.15 1.53 10.02
N GLY A 29 -1.61 2.67 9.49
CA GLY A 29 -0.92 3.94 9.68
C GLY A 29 0.48 3.96 9.07
N ALA A 30 0.70 3.25 7.95
CA ALA A 30 2.01 3.20 7.28
C ALA A 30 2.51 4.58 6.84
N GLU A 31 1.60 5.56 6.71
CA GLU A 31 1.90 6.96 6.39
C GLU A 31 2.47 7.75 7.59
N TRP A 32 2.33 7.24 8.82
CA TRP A 32 2.58 7.99 10.04
C TRP A 32 3.71 7.40 10.86
N GLU A 33 4.62 8.26 11.32
CA GLU A 33 5.63 7.93 12.33
C GLU A 33 5.05 8.15 13.71
N VAL A 34 4.30 9.24 13.87
CA VAL A 34 3.40 9.48 15.01
C VAL A 34 2.02 9.78 14.46
N SER A 35 1.07 8.90 14.76
CA SER A 35 -0.29 9.02 14.28
C SER A 35 -1.07 10.08 15.08
N PRO A 36 -2.07 10.74 14.46
CA PRO A 36 -3.00 11.61 15.18
C PRO A 36 -3.69 10.91 16.36
N GLN A 37 -3.99 9.61 16.22
CA GLN A 37 -4.62 8.80 17.26
C GLN A 37 -3.70 8.63 18.48
N GLN A 38 -2.40 8.38 18.28
CA GLN A 38 -1.43 8.29 19.38
C GLN A 38 -1.31 9.60 20.16
N ILE A 39 -1.40 10.75 19.47
CA ILE A 39 -1.37 12.06 20.12
C ILE A 39 -2.67 12.32 20.88
N ALA A 40 -3.81 11.97 20.30
CA ALA A 40 -5.10 12.09 20.98
C ALA A 40 -5.15 11.22 22.24
N GLU A 41 -4.60 10.01 22.17
CA GLU A 41 -4.50 9.10 23.32
C GLU A 41 -3.51 9.60 24.38
N ALA A 42 -2.36 10.13 23.98
CA ALA A 42 -1.42 10.74 24.92
C ALA A 42 -2.07 11.93 25.65
N LYS A 43 -2.78 12.79 24.90
CA LYS A 43 -3.52 13.92 25.47
C LYS A 43 -4.68 13.48 26.38
N SER A 44 -5.39 12.41 26.05
CA SER A 44 -6.45 11.88 26.92
C SER A 44 -5.92 11.30 28.22
N ARG A 45 -4.66 10.85 28.24
CA ARG A 45 -3.93 10.42 29.44
C ARG A 45 -3.28 11.58 30.21
N GLY A 46 -3.54 12.83 29.81
CA GLY A 46 -2.99 14.02 30.46
C GLY A 46 -1.56 14.38 30.05
N GLN A 47 -1.00 13.72 29.02
CA GLN A 47 0.32 14.04 28.48
C GLN A 47 0.21 15.19 27.46
N ILE A 48 1.26 16.00 27.34
CA ILE A 48 1.31 17.10 26.36
C ILE A 48 1.34 16.61 24.90
N GLY A 49 1.83 15.40 24.66
CA GLY A 49 1.95 14.76 23.35
C GLY A 49 2.52 13.34 23.48
N TYR A 50 2.81 12.69 22.35
CA TYR A 50 3.35 11.32 22.32
C TYR A 50 4.88 11.33 22.37
N GLU A 51 5.49 10.65 23.33
CA GLU A 51 6.95 10.56 23.43
C GLU A 51 7.51 9.57 22.38
N THR A 52 8.35 10.08 21.47
CA THR A 52 8.94 9.28 20.39
C THR A 52 10.31 8.72 20.74
N ARG A 53 11.07 9.44 21.56
CA ARG A 53 12.39 9.11 22.11
C ARG A 53 12.49 9.74 23.50
N PRO A 54 13.34 9.22 24.41
CA PRO A 54 13.54 9.83 25.71
C PRO A 54 13.78 11.34 25.61
N GLY A 55 12.86 12.14 26.17
CA GLY A 55 12.93 13.61 26.15
C GLY A 55 12.49 14.30 24.85
N THR A 56 11.99 13.55 23.85
CA THR A 56 11.43 14.11 22.60
C THR A 56 9.94 13.81 22.52
N VAL A 57 9.11 14.86 22.61
CA VAL A 57 7.65 14.74 22.59
C VAL A 57 7.07 15.30 21.30
N ALA A 58 6.36 14.46 20.56
CA ALA A 58 5.58 14.85 19.41
C ALA A 58 4.22 15.39 19.85
N VAL A 59 4.03 16.70 19.68
CA VAL A 59 2.77 17.41 19.94
C VAL A 59 1.83 17.45 18.75
N VAL A 60 2.34 17.17 17.54
CA VAL A 60 1.62 17.13 16.26
C VAL A 60 1.97 15.83 15.51
N ALA A 61 1.04 15.33 14.69
CA ALA A 61 1.24 14.09 13.94
C ALA A 61 2.41 14.24 12.96
N ILE A 62 3.28 13.23 12.94
CA ILE A 62 4.48 13.22 12.10
C ILE A 62 4.27 12.20 11.00
N ARG A 63 4.30 12.66 9.75
CA ARG A 63 4.26 11.81 8.57
C ARG A 63 5.63 11.15 8.39
N LYS A 64 5.69 9.86 8.05
CA LYS A 64 6.95 9.21 7.66
C LYS A 64 7.50 9.84 6.39
N GLU A 65 8.82 10.01 6.30
CA GLU A 65 9.48 10.43 5.06
C GLU A 65 9.23 9.45 3.90
N THR A 66 9.09 8.17 4.22
CA THR A 66 8.78 7.12 3.24
C THR A 66 7.31 7.08 2.83
N ALA A 67 6.44 7.88 3.45
CA ALA A 67 5.03 7.93 3.10
C ALA A 67 4.82 8.39 1.65
N ASP A 68 5.69 9.25 1.13
CA ASP A 68 5.60 9.76 -0.24
C ASP A 68 5.99 8.68 -1.28
N ALA A 69 6.67 7.61 -0.86
CA ALA A 69 6.97 6.46 -1.69
C ALA A 69 5.84 5.42 -1.72
N LEU A 70 4.83 5.52 -0.84
CA LEU A 70 3.73 4.57 -0.76
C LEU A 70 2.90 4.49 -2.05
N PRO A 71 2.54 5.61 -2.73
CA PRO A 71 1.84 5.54 -4.02
C PRO A 71 2.63 4.73 -5.06
N LEU A 72 3.95 4.91 -5.10
CA LEU A 72 4.82 4.16 -6.00
C LEU A 72 4.84 2.67 -5.64
N LYS A 73 4.96 2.31 -4.36
CA LYS A 73 4.89 0.92 -3.88
C LYS A 73 3.58 0.26 -4.33
N TRP A 74 2.44 0.91 -4.12
CA TRP A 74 1.14 0.37 -4.50
C TRP A 74 1.01 0.19 -6.01
N ALA A 75 1.51 1.16 -6.79
CA ALA A 75 1.53 1.07 -8.25
C ALA A 75 2.39 -0.10 -8.74
N VAL A 76 3.59 -0.28 -8.19
CA VAL A 76 4.49 -1.39 -8.55
C VAL A 76 3.84 -2.74 -8.24
N VAL A 77 3.23 -2.89 -7.07
CA VAL A 77 2.54 -4.12 -6.67
C VAL A 77 1.34 -4.41 -7.58
N GLY A 78 0.54 -3.40 -7.91
CA GLY A 78 -0.58 -3.53 -8.86
C GLY A 78 -0.10 -3.94 -10.26
N VAL A 79 0.92 -3.28 -10.80
CA VAL A 79 1.50 -3.61 -12.12
C VAL A 79 2.07 -5.04 -12.13
N ALA A 80 2.79 -5.45 -11.09
CA ALA A 80 3.31 -6.81 -10.97
C ALA A 80 2.19 -7.85 -10.98
N ALA A 81 1.09 -7.60 -10.27
CA ALA A 81 -0.08 -8.48 -10.28
C ALA A 81 -0.74 -8.55 -11.67
N GLY A 82 -0.92 -7.42 -12.34
CA GLY A 82 -1.44 -7.38 -13.72
C GLY A 82 -0.55 -8.16 -14.70
N ALA A 83 0.77 -7.97 -14.62
CA ALA A 83 1.74 -8.69 -15.44
C ALA A 83 1.72 -10.20 -15.19
N PHE A 84 1.57 -10.61 -13.92
CA PHE A 84 1.40 -12.01 -13.55
C PHE A 84 0.15 -12.61 -14.18
N VAL A 85 -1.00 -11.93 -14.09
CA VAL A 85 -2.27 -12.39 -14.69
C VAL A 85 -2.16 -12.48 -16.22
N LEU A 86 -1.51 -11.53 -16.89
CA LEU A 86 -1.26 -11.61 -18.34
C LEU A 86 -0.41 -12.82 -18.71
N SER A 87 0.62 -13.09 -17.90
CA SER A 87 1.54 -14.21 -18.11
C SER A 87 0.87 -15.56 -17.86
N ALA A 88 0.10 -15.67 -16.78
CA ALA A 88 -0.63 -16.88 -16.40
C ALA A 88 -1.74 -17.24 -17.40
N THR A 89 -2.42 -16.23 -17.96
CA THR A 89 -3.48 -16.44 -18.96
C THR A 89 -2.96 -16.60 -20.40
N ARG A 90 -1.64 -16.56 -20.61
CA ARG A 90 -1.02 -16.78 -21.93
C ARG A 90 -1.09 -18.25 -22.30
N ARG A 91 -1.78 -18.59 -23.39
CA ARG A 91 -1.66 -19.92 -24.01
C ARG A 91 -0.22 -20.09 -24.52
N ARG A 92 0.52 -21.05 -23.96
CA ARG A 92 1.77 -21.53 -24.56
C ARG A 92 1.39 -22.42 -25.74
N LYS A 93 1.97 -22.20 -26.92
CA LYS A 93 1.90 -23.21 -28.00
C LYS A 93 2.63 -24.46 -27.47
N PRO A 94 2.06 -25.67 -27.58
CA PRO A 94 2.84 -26.87 -27.31
C PRO A 94 4.07 -26.84 -28.22
N LYS A 95 5.26 -27.02 -27.65
CA LYS A 95 6.44 -27.37 -28.46
C LYS A 95 6.11 -28.74 -29.04
N ILE A 96 5.74 -28.78 -30.31
CA ILE A 96 5.69 -30.03 -31.06
C ILE A 96 7.15 -30.46 -31.16
N ALA A 97 7.49 -31.55 -30.47
CA ALA A 97 8.77 -32.23 -30.54
C ALA A 97 8.73 -33.24 -31.70
#